data_AF-A0AAE3KJL1-F1
#
_entry.id   AF-A0AAE3KJL1-F1
#
_cell.length_a   1.000
_cell.length_b   1.000
_cell.length_c   1.000
_cell.angle_alpha   90.00
_cell.angle_beta   90.00
_cell.angle_gamma   90.00
#
_symmetry.space_group_name_H-M   'P 1'
#
loop_
_entity.id
_entity.type
_entity.pdbx_description
1 polymer ?
#
loop_
_entity_poly.entity_id
_entity_poly.type
_entity_poly.pdbx_seq_one_letter_code
_entity_poly.pdbx_strand_id
1 'polypeptide(L)' 'MEVRLHKTTLYNSVFRFDDEMIVNTHVYGFPGAHAPALHLRRLSSGDLFETYSESFETVWAAAKPATL' A
#
# COMPACT_ATOMS: atom_id res chain seq x y z
N MET A 1 8.51 -13.65 9.20
CA MET A 1 7.43 -13.30 8.27
C MET A 1 6.17 -13.12 9.10
N GLU A 2 5.52 -11.96 9.00
CA GLU A 2 4.22 -11.72 9.62
C GLU A 2 3.17 -11.61 8.52
N VAL A 3 1.99 -12.19 8.78
CA VAL A 3 0.85 -12.11 7.87
C VAL A 3 -0.36 -11.69 8.69
N ARG A 4 -1.11 -10.72 8.16
CA ARG A 4 -2.34 -10.22 8.77
C ARG A 4 -3.45 -10.12 7.74
N LEU A 5 -4.69 -10.20 8.21
CA LEU A 5 -5.91 -10.11 7.42
C LEU A 5 -6.71 -8.87 7.84
N HIS A 6 -7.17 -8.10 6.86
CA HIS A 6 -8.04 -6.93 7.05
C HIS A 6 -9.26 -7.02 6.12
N LYS A 7 -10.30 -6.22 6.38
CA LYS A 7 -11.54 -6.13 5.57
C LYS A 7 -11.78 -4.74 4.98
N THR A 8 -10.81 -3.84 5.08
CA THR A 8 -10.90 -2.50 4.50
C THR A 8 -11.00 -2.58 2.97
N THR A 9 -11.59 -1.56 2.36
CA THR A 9 -11.61 -1.44 0.90
C THR A 9 -10.19 -1.43 0.35
N LEU A 10 -9.93 -2.24 -0.68
CA LEU A 10 -8.65 -2.31 -1.35
C LEU A 10 -8.55 -1.19 -2.40
N TYR A 11 -8.01 -0.04 -2.00
CA TYR A 11 -7.78 1.10 -2.91
C TYR A 11 -6.50 0.95 -3.73
N ASN A 12 -5.52 0.24 -3.19
CA ASN A 12 -4.21 0.04 -3.80
C ASN A 12 -3.53 -1.23 -3.26
N SER A 13 -2.55 -1.72 -4.01
CA SER A 13 -1.50 -2.58 -3.47
C SER A 13 -0.24 -1.74 -3.22
N VAL A 14 0.43 -1.97 -2.09
CA VAL A 14 1.64 -1.25 -1.68
C VAL A 14 2.77 -2.24 -1.45
N PHE A 15 3.90 -2.01 -2.11
CA PHE A 15 5.15 -2.73 -1.88
C PHE A 15 6.21 -1.72 -1.48
N ARG A 16 6.75 -1.83 -0.27
CA ARG A 16 7.75 -0.90 0.27
C ARG A 16 9.08 -1.60 0.51
N PHE A 17 10.16 -0.94 0.10
CA PHE A 17 11.54 -1.36 0.30
C PHE A 17 12.34 -0.15 0.78
N ASP A 18 12.64 -0.07 2.07
CA ASP A 18 13.34 1.06 2.69
C ASP A 18 12.67 2.42 2.36
N ASP A 19 13.33 3.21 1.50
CA ASP A 19 12.92 4.54 1.02
C ASP A 19 12.32 4.51 -0.39
N GLU A 20 12.00 3.33 -0.91
CA GLU A 20 11.31 3.13 -2.18
C GLU A 20 9.96 2.42 -1.99
N MET A 21 9.00 2.75 -2.85
CA MET A 21 7.66 2.17 -2.80
C MET A 21 7.09 2.03 -4.21
N ILE A 22 6.49 0.87 -4.49
CA ILE A 22 5.63 0.67 -5.66
C ILE A 22 4.18 0.67 -5.18
N VAL A 23 3.38 1.57 -5.75
CA VAL A 23 1.94 1.68 -5.45
C VAL A 23 1.14 1.41 -6.72
N ASN A 24 0.31 0.36 -6.69
CA ASN A 24 -0.64 0.07 -7.75
C ASN A 24 -2.03 0.52 -7.31
N THR A 25 -2.47 1.70 -7.79
CA THR A 25 -3.77 2.28 -7.44
C THR A 25 -4.87 1.67 -8.31
N HIS A 26 -5.97 1.22 -7.70
CA HIS A 26 -7.10 0.68 -8.46
C HIS A 26 -7.79 1.78 -9.26
N VAL A 27 -7.92 1.57 -10.57
CA VAL A 27 -8.61 2.49 -11.50
C VAL A 27 -9.96 1.89 -11.86
N TYR A 28 -11.04 2.65 -11.69
CA TYR A 28 -12.38 2.20 -12.00
C TYR A 28 -12.50 1.72 -13.46
N GLY A 29 -13.05 0.53 -13.66
CA GLY A 29 -13.21 -0.09 -14.98
C GLY A 29 -11.97 -0.83 -15.51
N PHE A 30 -10.85 -0.84 -14.79
CA PHE A 30 -9.64 -1.57 -15.17
C PHE A 30 -9.32 -2.69 -14.19
N PRO A 31 -8.93 -3.89 -14.66
CA PRO A 31 -8.37 -4.92 -13.79
C PRO A 31 -7.09 -4.42 -13.12
N GLY A 32 -6.84 -4.81 -11.86
CA GLY A 32 -5.69 -4.33 -11.08
C GLY A 32 -4.35 -4.52 -11.79
N ALA A 33 -4.15 -5.67 -12.44
CA ALA A 33 -2.93 -5.97 -13.20
C ALA A 33 -2.68 -5.04 -14.41
N HIS A 34 -3.70 -4.30 -14.87
CA HIS A 34 -3.60 -3.32 -15.95
C HIS A 34 -3.63 -1.88 -15.44
N ALA A 35 -3.84 -1.66 -14.14
CA ALA A 35 -3.72 -0.34 -13.55
C ALA A 35 -2.24 0.09 -13.49
N PRO A 36 -1.93 1.39 -13.62
CA PRO A 36 -0.55 1.86 -13.53
C PRO A 36 0.04 1.58 -12.15
N ALA A 37 1.34 1.31 -12.12
CA ALA A 37 2.13 1.26 -10.90
C ALA A 37 2.99 2.52 -10.81
N LEU A 38 2.93 3.19 -9.67
CA LEU A 38 3.75 4.37 -9.37
C LEU A 38 4.98 3.92 -8.59
N HIS A 39 6.16 4.30 -9.05
CA HIS A 39 7.38 4.17 -8.27
C HIS A 39 7.65 5.48 -7.53
N LEU A 40 7.58 5.41 -6.21
CA LEU A 40 7.78 6.54 -5.31
C LEU A 40 9.11 6.35 -4.58
N ARG A 41 9.86 7.45 -4.49
CA ARG A 41 11.04 7.55 -3.63
C ARG A 41 10.72 8.50 -2.49
N ARG A 42 11.15 8.15 -1.27
CA ARG A 42 11.08 9.06 -0.12
C ARG A 42 11.97 10.25 -0.39
N LEU A 43 11.38 11.45 -0.32
CA LEU A 43 12.09 12.71 -0.51
C LEU A 43 12.15 13.45 0.83
N SER A 44 13.13 14.34 0.98
CA SER A 44 13.20 15.25 2.14
C SER A 44 12.03 16.25 2.18
N SER A 45 11.29 16.38 1.09
CA SER A 45 10.14 17.27 0.93
C SER A 45 9.08 16.59 0.05
N GLY A 46 7.82 16.67 0.47
CA GLY A 46 6.68 16.09 -0.22
C GLY A 46 6.12 14.86 0.52
N ASP A 47 4.81 14.65 0.39
CA ASP A 47 4.09 13.81 1.36
C ASP A 47 3.58 12.49 0.77
N LEU A 48 3.78 12.23 -0.52
CA LEU A 48 3.21 11.04 -1.17
C LEU A 48 3.70 9.74 -0.53
N PHE A 49 5.01 9.64 -0.24
CA PHE A 49 5.57 8.47 0.42
C PHE A 49 4.99 8.27 1.82
N GLU A 50 4.94 9.33 2.63
CA GLU A 50 4.39 9.26 3.99
C GLU A 50 2.89 8.97 3.98
N THR A 51 2.13 9.61 3.08
CA THR A 51 0.69 9.38 2.93
C THR A 51 0.37 7.91 2.69
N TYR A 52 1.08 7.24 1.76
CA TYR A 52 0.87 5.82 1.52
C TYR A 52 1.41 4.94 2.65
N SER A 53 2.49 5.36 3.33
CA SER A 53 3.02 4.66 4.50
C SER A 53 2.03 4.68 5.66
N GLU A 54 1.50 5.84 6.02
CA GLU A 54 0.50 6.02 7.08
C GLU A 54 -0.80 5.26 6.77
N SER A 55 -1.24 5.26 5.51
CA SER A 55 -2.39 4.47 5.05
C SER A 55 -2.17 2.97 5.30
N PHE A 56 -1.00 2.45 4.93
CA PHE A 56 -0.64 1.05 5.19
C PHE A 56 -0.58 0.74 6.69
N GLU A 57 0.13 1.56 7.48
CA GLU A 57 0.27 1.35 8.93
C GLU A 57 -1.08 1.37 9.65
N THR A 58 -1.99 2.26 9.23
CA THR A 58 -3.36 2.32 9.76
C THR A 58 -4.11 1.01 9.52
N VAL A 59 -4.02 0.44 8.31
CA VAL A 59 -4.63 -0.86 8.00
C VAL A 59 -3.95 -1.98 8.78
N TRP A 60 -2.62 -1.96 8.86
CA TRP A 60 -1.82 -2.98 9.56
C TRP A 60 -2.13 -3.06 11.06
N ALA A 61 -2.24 -1.90 11.72
CA ALA A 61 -2.58 -1.80 13.14
C ALA A 61 -3.97 -2.39 13.45
N ALA A 62 -4.93 -2.24 12.53
CA ALA A 62 -6.28 -2.80 12.66
C ALA A 62 -6.41 -4.26 12.17
N ALA A 63 -5.41 -4.77 11.45
CA ALA A 63 -5.43 -6.11 10.87
C ALA A 63 -5.19 -7.19 11.93
N LYS A 64 -5.83 -8.35 11.74
CA LYS A 64 -5.71 -9.50 12.64
C LYS A 64 -4.61 -10.45 12.15
N PRO A 65 -3.80 -11.06 13.04
CA PRO A 65 -2.87 -12.11 12.63
C PRO A 65 -3.59 -13.19 11.81
N ALA A 66 -2.97 -13.62 10.71
CA ALA A 66 -3.46 -14.78 9.98
C ALA A 66 -3.22 -16.02 10.84
N THR A 67 -4.28 -16.61 11.36
CA THR A 67 -4.24 -17.96 11.91
C THR A 67 -4.29 -18.94 10.74
N LEU A 68 -3.21 -19.71 10.58
CA LEU A 68 -3.15 -20.85 9.69
C LEU A 68 -4.08 -21.96 10.18
#